data_AF-F0YQ75-F1
#
_entry.id   AF-F0YQ75-F1
#
_cell.length_a   1.000
_cell.length_b   1.000
_cell.length_c   1.000
_cell.angle_alpha   90.00
_cell.angle_beta   90.00
_cell.angle_gamma   90.00
#
_symmetry.space_group_name_H-M   'P 1'
#
loop_
_entity.id
_entity.type
_entity.pdbx_description
1 polymer ?
#
loop_
_entity_poly.entity_id
_entity_poly.type
_entity_poly.pdbx_seq_one_letter_code
_entity_poly.pdbx_strand_id
1 'polypeptide(L)'
;VSAVPDTASDMYRAFFCQYAKITAPNGKPIEIFGGSDLSSLQIYRAKSILAFYLEDVAGSLYGADKGAVADAMADNEAKLDMPNGAHEEYGAGTSLEGQELYWAETPVEGDDWFVGCDYEHRDAAFEEILHLVHDNGIGIDKAGYPDGALPEYQAVIRAATDHAQPTSLGGTGLWGEGQDDWIEELADEGSLTQEYLASVVDVYYGLWAHYGAGMWGVYEPAARADLETVDPNAWAMVPQFFADHLTWLAYLPDTFEGTFTLAFDDALCYTHKSQYYRHVALLGANDADLVGNDGANCFGVNAGANTVTGGG
;
A
#
# COMPACT_ATOMS: atom_id res chain seq x y z
N VAL A 1 -8.92 -2.84 -16.38
CA VAL A 1 -9.74 -3.84 -15.66
C VAL A 1 -10.54 -4.63 -16.69
N SER A 2 -10.68 -5.93 -16.52
CA SER A 2 -11.45 -6.82 -17.40
C SER A 2 -12.46 -7.64 -16.60
N ALA A 3 -13.30 -8.42 -17.28
CA ALA A 3 -14.09 -9.45 -16.62
C ALA A 3 -13.19 -10.58 -16.09
N VAL A 4 -13.67 -11.30 -15.07
CA VAL A 4 -13.01 -12.50 -14.54
C VAL A 4 -12.86 -13.56 -15.65
N PRO A 5 -11.66 -14.11 -15.87
CA PRO A 5 -11.42 -15.05 -16.97
C PRO A 5 -12.07 -16.42 -16.69
N ASP A 6 -12.45 -17.12 -17.76
CA ASP A 6 -13.02 -18.48 -17.68
C ASP A 6 -12.06 -19.50 -17.05
N THR A 7 -10.76 -19.18 -16.99
CA THR A 7 -9.72 -20.01 -16.35
C THR A 7 -9.70 -19.88 -14.82
N ALA A 8 -10.32 -18.86 -14.24
CA ALA A 8 -10.45 -18.73 -12.79
C ALA A 8 -11.37 -19.82 -12.24
N SER A 9 -11.29 -20.13 -10.94
CA SER A 9 -12.14 -21.16 -10.34
C SER A 9 -13.63 -20.78 -10.39
N ASP A 10 -14.52 -21.78 -10.32
CA ASP A 10 -15.97 -21.55 -10.31
C ASP A 10 -16.40 -20.64 -9.15
N MET A 11 -15.67 -20.70 -8.02
CA MET A 11 -15.90 -19.86 -6.85
C MET A 11 -15.53 -18.40 -7.15
N TYR A 12 -14.34 -18.15 -7.71
CA TYR A 12 -13.94 -16.79 -8.09
C TYR A 12 -14.89 -16.16 -9.12
N ARG A 13 -15.35 -16.93 -10.11
CA ARG A 13 -16.33 -16.45 -11.11
C ARG A 13 -17.72 -16.21 -10.52
N ALA A 14 -18.04 -16.78 -9.36
CA ALA A 14 -19.32 -16.59 -8.69
C ALA A 14 -19.35 -15.36 -7.77
N PHE A 15 -18.23 -15.03 -7.11
CA PHE A 15 -18.15 -13.95 -6.12
C PHE A 15 -17.54 -12.65 -6.67
N PHE A 16 -16.73 -12.71 -7.72
CA PHE A 16 -16.06 -11.55 -8.30
C PHE A 16 -16.43 -11.35 -9.76
N CYS A 17 -16.40 -10.10 -10.22
CA CYS A 17 -16.76 -9.74 -11.60
C CYS A 17 -15.70 -8.89 -12.31
N GLN A 18 -14.75 -8.34 -11.57
CA GLN A 18 -13.62 -7.56 -12.09
C GLN A 18 -12.32 -8.33 -11.92
N TYR A 19 -11.39 -8.14 -12.86
CA TYR A 19 -10.10 -8.80 -12.86
C TYR A 19 -9.00 -7.86 -13.35
N ALA A 20 -7.87 -7.96 -12.69
CA ALA A 20 -6.59 -7.43 -13.13
C ALA A 20 -5.47 -8.40 -12.74
N LYS A 21 -4.29 -8.19 -13.30
CA LYS A 21 -3.10 -8.94 -12.92
C LYS A 21 -1.83 -8.17 -13.19
N ILE A 22 -0.77 -8.58 -12.50
CA ILE A 22 0.62 -8.38 -12.90
C ILE A 22 1.13 -9.72 -13.44
N THR A 23 1.98 -9.68 -14.46
CA THR A 23 2.64 -10.88 -14.98
C THR A 23 4.09 -10.83 -14.52
N ALA A 24 4.48 -11.80 -13.69
CA ALA A 24 5.84 -11.91 -13.20
C ALA A 24 6.82 -12.30 -14.33
N PRO A 25 8.14 -12.10 -14.16
CA PRO A 25 9.15 -12.48 -15.16
C PRO A 25 9.07 -13.93 -15.64
N ASN A 26 8.67 -14.87 -14.77
CA ASN A 26 8.43 -16.28 -15.10
C ASN A 26 7.18 -16.52 -15.97
N GLY A 27 6.41 -15.47 -16.28
CA GLY A 27 5.22 -15.50 -17.14
C GLY A 27 3.93 -15.87 -16.42
N LYS A 28 3.97 -16.17 -15.12
CA LYS A 28 2.79 -16.49 -14.31
C LYS A 28 2.12 -15.22 -13.77
N PRO A 29 0.80 -15.27 -13.50
CA PRO A 29 0.07 -14.12 -12.99
C PRO A 29 0.21 -13.98 -11.47
N ILE A 30 0.18 -12.73 -11.00
CA ILE A 30 -0.25 -12.36 -9.65
C ILE A 30 -1.62 -11.70 -9.84
N GLU A 31 -2.66 -12.30 -9.28
CA GLU A 31 -4.05 -12.02 -9.66
C GLU A 31 -4.73 -11.04 -8.70
N ILE A 32 -5.62 -10.21 -9.24
CA ILE A 32 -6.45 -9.27 -8.48
C ILE A 32 -7.90 -9.47 -8.91
N PHE A 33 -8.76 -9.84 -7.96
CA PHE A 33 -10.19 -10.06 -8.18
C PHE A 33 -11.00 -8.98 -7.48
N GLY A 34 -11.91 -8.34 -8.20
CA GLY A 34 -12.72 -7.23 -7.68
C GLY A 34 -14.22 -7.51 -7.72
N GLY A 35 -14.90 -7.10 -6.65
CA GLY A 35 -16.36 -7.10 -6.54
C GLY A 35 -17.02 -6.07 -7.47
N SER A 36 -18.36 -6.02 -7.46
CA SER A 36 -19.13 -5.13 -8.34
C SER A 36 -19.07 -3.66 -7.97
N ASP A 37 -18.80 -3.36 -6.71
CA ASP A 37 -18.93 -2.00 -6.16
C ASP A 37 -17.62 -1.21 -6.30
N LEU A 38 -16.52 -1.91 -6.55
CA LEU A 38 -15.24 -1.28 -6.85
C LEU A 38 -15.28 -0.50 -8.16
N SER A 39 -14.76 0.72 -8.12
CA SER A 39 -14.49 1.45 -9.34
C SER A 39 -13.29 0.84 -10.08
N SER A 40 -13.22 1.05 -11.40
CA SER A 40 -12.02 0.67 -12.16
C SER A 40 -10.76 1.40 -11.69
N LEU A 41 -10.91 2.58 -11.06
CA LEU A 41 -9.81 3.32 -10.45
C LEU A 41 -9.28 2.65 -9.19
N GLN A 42 -10.14 2.07 -8.34
CA GLN A 42 -9.70 1.31 -7.17
C GLN A 42 -8.87 0.08 -7.57
N ILE A 43 -9.35 -0.70 -8.55
CA ILE A 43 -8.59 -1.85 -9.08
C ILE A 43 -7.28 -1.40 -9.73
N TYR A 44 -7.28 -0.25 -10.43
CA TYR A 44 -6.06 0.31 -10.99
C TYR A 44 -5.07 0.75 -9.89
N ARG A 45 -5.55 1.42 -8.84
CA ARG A 45 -4.74 1.87 -7.71
C ARG A 45 -4.09 0.67 -7.01
N ALA A 46 -4.87 -0.34 -6.68
CA ALA A 46 -4.36 -1.58 -6.06
C ALA A 46 -3.29 -2.24 -6.95
N LYS A 47 -3.57 -2.41 -8.25
CA LYS A 47 -2.57 -2.93 -9.20
C LYS A 47 -1.31 -2.05 -9.25
N SER A 48 -1.44 -0.74 -9.15
CA SER A 48 -0.32 0.20 -9.26
C SER A 48 0.56 0.18 -8.01
N ILE A 49 -0.03 0.07 -6.81
CA ILE A 49 0.70 -0.13 -5.55
C ILE A 49 1.46 -1.46 -5.57
N LEU A 50 0.81 -2.54 -6.02
CA LEU A 50 1.48 -3.84 -6.15
C LEU A 50 2.65 -3.77 -7.15
N ALA A 51 2.44 -3.13 -8.31
CA ALA A 51 3.49 -2.93 -9.30
C ALA A 51 4.64 -2.07 -8.75
N PHE A 52 4.32 -1.06 -7.96
CA PHE A 52 5.29 -0.21 -7.29
C PHE A 52 6.17 -0.98 -6.30
N TYR A 53 5.58 -1.85 -5.47
CA TYR A 53 6.37 -2.68 -4.56
C TYR A 53 7.28 -3.65 -5.30
N LEU A 54 6.90 -4.09 -6.51
CA LEU A 54 7.67 -4.98 -7.36
C LEU A 54 8.58 -4.25 -8.37
N GLU A 55 8.61 -2.92 -8.36
CA GLU A 55 9.50 -2.12 -9.20
C GLU A 55 10.93 -2.11 -8.61
N ASP A 56 11.92 -2.31 -9.47
CA ASP A 56 13.33 -2.28 -9.09
C ASP A 56 13.74 -0.90 -8.56
N VAL A 57 14.44 -0.89 -7.43
CA VAL A 57 14.97 0.31 -6.78
C VAL A 57 16.48 0.30 -6.94
N ALA A 58 16.96 1.02 -7.96
CA ALA A 58 18.38 1.05 -8.32
C ALA A 58 19.26 1.43 -7.12
N GLY A 59 20.25 0.59 -6.83
CA GLY A 59 21.21 0.80 -5.74
C GLY A 59 20.74 0.40 -4.34
N SER A 60 19.49 -0.05 -4.19
CA SER A 60 19.01 -0.65 -2.93
C SER A 60 19.61 -2.06 -2.74
N LEU A 61 19.71 -2.52 -1.49
CA LEU A 61 20.39 -3.78 -1.17
C LEU A 61 19.55 -5.02 -1.56
N TYR A 62 18.25 -4.97 -1.34
CA TYR A 62 17.31 -6.07 -1.56
C TYR A 62 16.23 -5.74 -2.59
N GLY A 63 16.14 -4.48 -3.05
CA GLY A 63 15.19 -4.04 -4.07
C GLY A 63 15.78 -3.79 -5.45
N ALA A 64 17.08 -4.01 -5.67
CA ALA A 64 17.72 -3.67 -6.96
C ALA A 64 17.32 -4.59 -8.12
N ASP A 65 16.85 -5.80 -7.83
CA ASP A 65 16.23 -6.73 -8.76
C ASP A 65 15.14 -7.51 -8.00
N LYS A 66 13.88 -7.10 -8.19
CA LYS A 66 12.71 -7.71 -7.54
C LYS A 66 12.05 -8.77 -8.42
N GLY A 67 12.68 -9.17 -9.52
CA GLY A 67 12.15 -10.21 -10.40
C GLY A 67 11.91 -11.52 -9.66
N ALA A 68 12.83 -11.91 -8.78
CA ALA A 68 12.70 -13.12 -7.96
C ALA A 68 11.55 -13.04 -6.94
N VAL A 69 11.27 -11.84 -6.40
CA VAL A 69 10.13 -11.60 -5.49
C VAL A 69 8.83 -11.76 -6.25
N ALA A 70 8.70 -11.15 -7.43
CA ALA A 70 7.52 -11.29 -8.28
C ALA A 70 7.32 -12.75 -8.74
N ASP A 71 8.40 -13.46 -9.07
CA ASP A 71 8.35 -14.88 -9.44
C ASP A 71 7.87 -15.74 -8.27
N ALA A 72 8.39 -15.51 -7.05
CA ALA A 72 7.95 -16.21 -5.84
C ALA A 72 6.45 -15.96 -5.58
N MET A 73 5.98 -14.72 -5.68
CA MET A 73 4.55 -14.42 -5.53
C MET A 73 3.69 -15.20 -6.53
N ALA A 74 4.11 -15.24 -7.79
CA ALA A 74 3.36 -15.94 -8.82
C ALA A 74 3.44 -17.47 -8.68
N ASP A 75 4.56 -18.01 -8.17
CA ASP A 75 4.73 -19.43 -7.87
C ASP A 75 3.91 -19.86 -6.64
N ASN A 76 3.76 -18.97 -5.66
CA ASN A 76 2.91 -19.13 -4.48
C ASN A 76 1.42 -18.83 -4.78
N GLU A 77 1.07 -18.59 -6.05
CA GLU A 77 -0.29 -18.31 -6.51
C GLU A 77 -0.96 -17.12 -5.78
N ALA A 78 -0.18 -16.08 -5.48
CA ALA A 78 -0.64 -14.88 -4.77
C ALA A 78 -1.86 -14.23 -5.44
N LYS A 79 -2.88 -13.93 -4.63
CA LYS A 79 -4.15 -13.30 -5.03
C LYS A 79 -4.47 -12.14 -4.10
N LEU A 80 -4.88 -11.02 -4.68
CA LEU A 80 -5.57 -9.95 -3.96
C LEU A 80 -7.06 -10.06 -4.22
N ASP A 81 -7.82 -10.32 -3.17
CA ASP A 81 -9.27 -10.36 -3.21
C ASP A 81 -9.77 -9.00 -2.73
N MET A 82 -10.55 -8.32 -3.57
CA MET A 82 -11.12 -7.00 -3.25
C MET A 82 -12.64 -7.11 -3.17
N PRO A 83 -13.20 -7.44 -1.99
CA PRO A 83 -14.64 -7.56 -1.81
C PRO A 83 -15.34 -6.19 -1.75
N ASN A 84 -16.66 -6.20 -1.89
CA ASN A 84 -17.49 -5.01 -1.67
C ASN A 84 -17.61 -4.69 -0.16
N GLY A 85 -18.09 -3.48 0.19
CA GLY A 85 -18.36 -3.07 1.57
C GLY A 85 -17.10 -2.73 2.37
N ALA A 86 -17.21 -2.75 3.69
CA ALA A 86 -16.10 -2.68 4.65
C ALA A 86 -15.87 -4.02 5.36
N HIS A 87 -14.67 -4.25 5.89
CA HIS A 87 -14.36 -5.42 6.71
C HIS A 87 -15.37 -5.54 7.88
N GLU A 88 -15.87 -6.75 8.13
CA GLU A 88 -16.93 -7.08 9.12
C GLU A 88 -18.32 -6.41 8.91
N GLU A 89 -18.53 -5.65 7.84
CA GLU A 89 -19.84 -5.04 7.53
C GLU A 89 -20.85 -6.10 7.04
N TYR A 90 -22.09 -6.03 7.53
CA TYR A 90 -23.15 -6.89 7.02
C TYR A 90 -23.43 -6.62 5.53
N GLY A 91 -23.21 -7.63 4.70
CA GLY A 91 -23.39 -7.52 3.25
C GLY A 91 -22.12 -7.13 2.49
N ALA A 92 -21.00 -6.94 3.19
CA ALA A 92 -19.69 -6.97 2.56
C ALA A 92 -19.49 -8.29 1.81
N GLY A 93 -18.69 -8.24 0.76
CA GLY A 93 -18.24 -9.46 0.10
C GLY A 93 -17.35 -10.29 1.04
N THR A 94 -16.93 -11.47 0.59
CA THR A 94 -15.99 -12.29 1.37
C THR A 94 -14.75 -12.52 0.55
N SER A 95 -13.58 -12.39 1.18
CA SER A 95 -12.35 -12.91 0.62
C SER A 95 -12.43 -14.43 0.47
N LEU A 96 -11.80 -14.98 -0.55
CA LEU A 96 -11.79 -16.42 -0.80
C LEU A 96 -10.49 -17.03 -0.31
N GLU A 97 -9.44 -16.89 -1.10
CA GLU A 97 -8.12 -17.47 -0.85
C GLU A 97 -7.02 -16.42 -0.95
N GLY A 98 -7.37 -15.16 -1.20
CA GLY A 98 -6.44 -14.05 -1.35
C GLY A 98 -6.32 -13.16 -0.11
N GLN A 99 -5.30 -12.30 -0.13
CA GLN A 99 -5.22 -11.18 0.79
C GLN A 99 -6.41 -10.24 0.55
N GLU A 100 -7.07 -9.82 1.61
CA GLU A 100 -8.28 -9.03 1.49
C GLU A 100 -8.01 -7.53 1.48
N LEU A 101 -8.73 -6.81 0.61
CA LEU A 101 -8.69 -5.35 0.56
C LEU A 101 -10.06 -4.82 0.15
N TYR A 102 -10.85 -4.37 1.11
CA TYR A 102 -12.25 -4.05 0.88
C TYR A 102 -12.43 -2.74 0.09
N TRP A 103 -13.58 -2.62 -0.55
CA TRP A 103 -13.99 -1.40 -1.24
C TRP A 103 -13.87 -0.15 -0.36
N ALA A 104 -14.29 -0.23 0.90
CA ALA A 104 -14.24 0.89 1.84
C ALA A 104 -12.81 1.24 2.31
N GLU A 105 -11.81 0.46 1.91
CA GLU A 105 -10.43 0.59 2.38
C GLU A 105 -9.45 1.10 1.31
N THR A 106 -9.98 1.45 0.14
CA THR A 106 -9.20 1.86 -1.03
C THR A 106 -9.69 3.19 -1.58
N PRO A 107 -9.54 4.32 -0.86
CA PRO A 107 -9.79 5.64 -1.44
C PRO A 107 -8.87 5.87 -2.64
N VAL A 108 -9.32 6.57 -3.66
CA VAL A 108 -8.52 6.90 -4.85
C VAL A 108 -8.01 8.33 -4.77
N GLU A 109 -6.83 8.58 -5.34
CA GLU A 109 -6.25 9.92 -5.33
C GLU A 109 -7.21 10.94 -5.95
N GLY A 110 -7.60 11.96 -5.17
CA GLY A 110 -8.52 13.01 -5.61
C GLY A 110 -10.00 12.72 -5.35
N ASP A 111 -10.40 11.60 -4.75
CA ASP A 111 -11.76 11.49 -4.21
C ASP A 111 -11.91 12.25 -2.88
N ASP A 112 -13.16 12.36 -2.43
CA ASP A 112 -13.50 13.11 -1.21
C ASP A 112 -12.86 12.51 0.04
N TRP A 113 -12.69 11.18 0.10
CA TRP A 113 -12.07 10.49 1.24
C TRP A 113 -10.57 10.77 1.31
N PHE A 114 -9.89 10.70 0.18
CA PHE A 114 -8.45 10.97 0.06
C PHE A 114 -8.16 12.44 0.33
N VAL A 115 -8.87 13.37 -0.32
CA VAL A 115 -8.63 14.82 -0.20
C VAL A 115 -9.08 15.34 1.15
N GLY A 116 -10.16 14.78 1.71
CA GLY A 116 -10.69 15.13 3.01
C GLY A 116 -9.97 14.50 4.20
N CYS A 117 -9.08 13.53 3.95
CA CYS A 117 -8.44 12.70 4.99
C CYS A 117 -9.46 12.13 5.95
N ASP A 118 -10.47 11.47 5.39
CA ASP A 118 -11.53 10.86 6.15
C ASP A 118 -11.02 9.59 6.84
N TYR A 119 -10.68 9.69 8.13
CA TYR A 119 -10.24 8.56 8.94
C TYR A 119 -11.42 7.72 9.49
N GLU A 120 -12.68 8.06 9.20
CA GLU A 120 -13.79 7.12 9.44
C GLU A 120 -13.69 5.90 8.50
N HIS A 121 -12.93 6.04 7.41
CA HIS A 121 -12.56 4.98 6.48
C HIS A 121 -11.02 4.84 6.42
N ARG A 122 -10.51 3.63 6.63
CA ARG A 122 -9.06 3.37 6.63
C ARG A 122 -8.55 3.25 5.20
N ASP A 123 -7.48 3.96 4.82
CA ASP A 123 -6.76 3.61 3.59
C ASP A 123 -5.80 2.44 3.86
N ALA A 124 -6.29 1.21 3.73
CA ALA A 124 -5.51 -0.01 3.98
C ALA A 124 -4.72 -0.48 2.74
N ALA A 125 -4.83 0.21 1.61
CA ALA A 125 -4.30 -0.29 0.34
C ALA A 125 -2.78 -0.51 0.34
N PHE A 126 -2.02 0.31 1.06
CA PHE A 126 -0.57 0.12 1.16
C PHE A 126 -0.26 -1.11 2.01
N GLU A 127 -0.86 -1.20 3.19
CA GLU A 127 -0.72 -2.30 4.13
C GLU A 127 -1.14 -3.65 3.54
N GLU A 128 -2.37 -3.81 3.07
CA GLU A 128 -2.87 -5.11 2.60
C GLU A 128 -2.08 -5.61 1.39
N ILE A 129 -1.71 -4.70 0.48
CA ILE A 129 -0.90 -5.07 -0.68
C ILE A 129 0.54 -5.39 -0.25
N LEU A 130 1.03 -4.76 0.81
CA LEU A 130 2.31 -5.10 1.39
C LEU A 130 2.28 -6.48 2.06
N HIS A 131 1.23 -6.83 2.81
CA HIS A 131 1.03 -8.18 3.34
C HIS A 131 1.10 -9.22 2.21
N LEU A 132 0.40 -8.97 1.10
CA LEU A 132 0.47 -9.85 -0.07
C LEU A 132 1.91 -10.04 -0.59
N VAL A 133 2.68 -8.96 -0.72
CA VAL A 133 4.07 -8.98 -1.21
C VAL A 133 5.01 -9.64 -0.19
N HIS A 134 4.79 -9.41 1.10
CA HIS A 134 5.59 -9.95 2.18
C HIS A 134 5.41 -11.46 2.27
N ASP A 135 4.16 -11.90 2.38
CA ASP A 135 3.80 -13.30 2.65
C ASP A 135 4.13 -14.23 1.49
N ASN A 136 4.01 -13.73 0.25
CA ASN A 136 4.15 -14.57 -0.94
C ASN A 136 5.43 -14.28 -1.74
N GLY A 137 6.11 -13.16 -1.50
CA GLY A 137 7.23 -12.69 -2.30
C GLY A 137 8.53 -12.59 -1.52
N ILE A 138 8.59 -11.67 -0.54
CA ILE A 138 9.77 -11.48 0.32
C ILE A 138 10.02 -12.76 1.13
N GLY A 139 8.95 -13.30 1.71
CA GLY A 139 8.94 -14.49 2.54
C GLY A 139 8.95 -14.17 4.03
N ILE A 140 8.22 -14.98 4.79
CA ILE A 140 8.20 -14.92 6.25
C ILE A 140 9.02 -16.10 6.78
N ASP A 141 9.90 -15.83 7.74
CA ASP A 141 10.73 -16.83 8.40
C ASP A 141 10.00 -17.53 9.54
N LYS A 142 8.77 -17.99 9.25
CA LYS A 142 7.95 -18.85 10.13
C LYS A 142 7.52 -20.10 9.38
N ALA A 143 7.67 -21.25 10.04
CA ALA A 143 7.24 -22.52 9.48
C ALA A 143 5.72 -22.52 9.19
N GLY A 144 5.34 -22.95 7.99
CA GLY A 144 3.96 -23.00 7.53
C GLY A 144 3.60 -21.91 6.52
N TYR A 145 4.41 -20.85 6.43
CA TYR A 145 4.29 -19.86 5.35
C TYR A 145 4.99 -20.33 4.07
N PRO A 146 4.58 -19.80 2.89
CA PRO A 146 5.27 -20.08 1.63
C PRO A 146 6.74 -19.65 1.66
N ASP A 147 7.57 -20.33 0.87
CA ASP A 147 8.96 -19.91 0.68
C ASP A 147 8.99 -18.58 -0.10
N GLY A 148 9.76 -17.61 0.38
CA GLY A 148 10.02 -16.35 -0.32
C GLY A 148 11.42 -16.22 -0.89
N ALA A 149 11.67 -15.11 -1.57
CA ALA A 149 12.89 -14.86 -2.31
C ALA A 149 14.00 -14.15 -1.52
N LEU A 150 13.68 -13.52 -0.37
CA LEU A 150 14.58 -12.60 0.33
C LEU A 150 14.71 -12.92 1.84
N PRO A 151 15.22 -14.10 2.23
CA PRO A 151 15.37 -14.46 3.64
C PRO A 151 16.32 -13.52 4.41
N GLU A 152 17.32 -12.94 3.77
CA GLU A 152 18.20 -11.94 4.40
C GLU A 152 17.48 -10.62 4.68
N TYR A 153 16.56 -10.19 3.79
CA TYR A 153 15.76 -9.00 4.06
C TYR A 153 14.75 -9.25 5.18
N GLN A 154 14.13 -10.44 5.18
CA GLN A 154 13.25 -10.84 6.27
C GLN A 154 13.96 -10.84 7.63
N ALA A 155 15.23 -11.24 7.69
CA ALA A 155 16.01 -11.14 8.92
C ALA A 155 16.24 -9.69 9.38
N VAL A 156 16.35 -8.74 8.44
CA VAL A 156 16.41 -7.30 8.76
C VAL A 156 15.06 -6.81 9.30
N ILE A 157 13.96 -7.20 8.67
CA ILE A 157 12.60 -6.88 9.13
C ILE A 157 12.39 -7.41 10.55
N ARG A 158 12.69 -8.69 10.80
CA ARG A 158 12.59 -9.30 12.13
C ARG A 158 13.41 -8.58 13.17
N ALA A 159 14.66 -8.22 12.87
CA ALA A 159 15.51 -7.50 13.82
C ALA A 159 14.94 -6.10 14.17
N ALA A 160 14.32 -5.42 13.21
CA ALA A 160 13.63 -4.16 13.45
C ALA A 160 12.35 -4.36 14.29
N THR A 161 11.52 -5.37 13.97
CA THR A 161 10.34 -5.76 14.76
C THR A 161 10.72 -6.12 16.19
N ASP A 162 11.71 -6.99 16.40
CA ASP A 162 12.16 -7.43 17.73
C ASP A 162 12.66 -6.25 18.58
N HIS A 163 13.19 -5.21 17.93
CA HIS A 163 13.57 -3.98 18.60
C HIS A 163 12.36 -3.14 19.00
N ALA A 164 11.42 -2.92 18.07
CA ALA A 164 10.31 -1.99 18.24
C ALA A 164 9.13 -2.55 19.05
N GLN A 165 8.96 -3.88 19.09
CA GLN A 165 7.86 -4.58 19.75
C GLN A 165 7.70 -4.20 21.24
N PRO A 166 6.59 -4.59 21.88
CA PRO A 166 6.31 -4.21 23.25
C PRO A 166 7.40 -4.61 24.24
N THR A 167 7.50 -3.83 25.31
CA THR A 167 8.45 -4.08 26.40
C THR A 167 8.21 -5.42 27.09
N SER A 168 6.98 -5.94 27.05
CA SER A 168 6.59 -7.28 27.50
C SER A 168 7.25 -8.41 26.71
N LEU A 169 7.56 -8.18 25.42
CA LEU A 169 8.31 -9.09 24.55
C LEU A 169 9.82 -8.78 24.50
N GLY A 170 10.28 -7.78 25.26
CA GLY A 170 11.68 -7.40 25.37
C GLY A 170 12.17 -6.36 24.36
N GLY A 171 11.26 -5.73 23.62
CA GLY A 171 11.56 -4.59 22.76
C GLY A 171 11.56 -3.25 23.50
N THR A 172 11.50 -2.16 22.74
CA THR A 172 11.49 -0.78 23.24
C THR A 172 10.10 -0.21 23.45
N GLY A 173 9.05 -0.88 22.96
CA GLY A 173 7.66 -0.41 23.06
C GLY A 173 7.32 0.72 22.09
N LEU A 174 8.05 0.85 20.98
CA LEU A 174 7.75 1.81 19.91
C LEU A 174 6.52 1.39 19.10
N TRP A 175 6.24 0.09 19.05
CA TRP A 175 5.16 -0.50 18.28
C TRP A 175 4.39 -1.52 19.13
N GLY A 176 3.06 -1.39 19.15
CA GLY A 176 2.14 -2.31 19.83
C GLY A 176 2.08 -2.18 21.36
N GLU A 177 2.76 -1.21 21.97
CA GLU A 177 2.80 -1.08 23.43
C GLU A 177 1.40 -0.82 24.01
N GLY A 178 1.00 -1.64 24.98
CA GLY A 178 -0.33 -1.57 25.59
C GLY A 178 -1.45 -2.23 24.78
N GLN A 179 -1.14 -2.89 23.66
CA GLN A 179 -2.06 -3.70 22.86
C GLN A 179 -1.86 -5.20 23.14
N ASP A 180 -1.83 -5.59 24.42
CA ASP A 180 -1.39 -6.92 24.87
C ASP A 180 -2.14 -8.07 24.17
N ASP A 181 -3.48 -8.03 24.13
CA ASP A 181 -4.31 -9.09 23.53
C ASP A 181 -4.03 -9.25 22.02
N TRP A 182 -3.90 -8.13 21.28
CA TRP A 182 -3.62 -8.13 19.85
C TRP A 182 -2.19 -8.60 19.56
N ILE A 183 -1.21 -8.16 20.36
CA ILE A 183 0.18 -8.59 20.20
C ILE A 183 0.35 -10.07 20.52
N GLU A 184 -0.38 -10.61 21.50
CA GLU A 184 -0.41 -12.05 21.78
C GLU A 184 -0.97 -12.85 20.59
N GLU A 185 -2.08 -12.38 20.00
CA GLU A 185 -2.66 -12.96 18.78
C GLU A 185 -1.64 -12.97 17.62
N LEU A 186 -1.03 -11.81 17.34
CA LEU A 186 -0.03 -11.69 16.28
C LEU A 186 1.22 -12.55 16.53
N ALA A 187 1.62 -12.74 17.78
CA ALA A 187 2.75 -13.60 18.12
C ALA A 187 2.42 -15.08 17.85
N ASP A 188 1.23 -15.52 18.22
CA ASP A 188 0.74 -16.89 18.00
C ASP A 188 0.57 -17.19 16.50
N GLU A 189 0.03 -16.24 15.74
CA GLU A 189 -0.12 -16.30 14.29
C GLU A 189 1.19 -16.05 13.54
N GLY A 190 2.17 -15.45 14.21
CA GLY A 190 3.47 -15.11 13.67
C GLY A 190 3.40 -14.03 12.60
N SER A 191 2.50 -13.07 12.83
CA SER A 191 2.23 -11.89 12.00
C SER A 191 2.91 -10.62 12.51
N LEU A 192 3.67 -10.68 13.61
CA LEU A 192 4.38 -9.53 14.16
C LEU A 192 5.26 -8.78 13.14
N THR A 193 5.99 -9.51 12.29
CA THR A 193 6.85 -8.85 11.28
C THR A 193 6.05 -8.15 10.18
N GLN A 194 4.88 -8.70 9.86
CA GLN A 194 3.99 -8.22 8.84
C GLN A 194 3.35 -6.90 9.29
N GLU A 195 2.72 -6.90 10.47
CA GLU A 195 2.03 -5.73 11.03
C GLU A 195 2.98 -4.59 11.37
N TYR A 196 4.17 -4.90 11.91
CA TYR A 196 5.19 -3.88 12.14
C TYR A 196 5.67 -3.25 10.83
N LEU A 197 5.94 -4.07 9.80
CA LEU A 197 6.42 -3.56 8.51
C LEU A 197 5.34 -2.68 7.83
N ALA A 198 4.07 -3.08 7.90
CA ALA A 198 2.94 -2.27 7.47
C ALA A 198 2.91 -0.91 8.17
N SER A 199 3.01 -0.90 9.50
CA SER A 199 3.07 0.33 10.32
C SER A 199 4.16 1.30 9.86
N VAL A 200 5.35 0.75 9.58
CA VAL A 200 6.50 1.52 9.10
C VAL A 200 6.23 2.12 7.72
N VAL A 201 5.73 1.32 6.78
CA VAL A 201 5.52 1.73 5.38
C VAL A 201 4.42 2.78 5.26
N ASP A 202 3.33 2.61 6.00
CA ASP A 202 2.24 3.58 6.09
C ASP A 202 2.73 4.95 6.56
N VAL A 203 3.54 4.99 7.62
CA VAL A 203 4.17 6.22 8.11
C VAL A 203 5.19 6.79 7.10
N TYR A 204 5.97 5.91 6.48
CA TYR A 204 6.99 6.32 5.50
C TYR A 204 6.40 7.03 4.28
N TYR A 205 5.22 6.63 3.84
CA TYR A 205 4.48 7.28 2.75
C TYR A 205 3.44 8.30 3.23
N GLY A 206 3.47 8.68 4.51
CA GLY A 206 2.74 9.83 5.04
C GLY A 206 1.25 9.61 5.27
N LEU A 207 0.78 8.36 5.34
CA LEU A 207 -0.64 8.05 5.55
C LEU A 207 -1.14 8.55 6.93
N TRP A 208 -0.26 8.58 7.93
CA TRP A 208 -0.61 8.91 9.32
C TRP A 208 -0.15 10.30 9.80
N ALA A 209 0.65 11.00 8.98
CA ALA A 209 1.31 12.22 9.44
C ALA A 209 0.31 13.34 9.78
N HIS A 210 -0.83 13.41 9.09
CA HIS A 210 -1.89 14.35 9.43
C HIS A 210 -2.66 13.95 10.69
N TYR A 211 -2.91 12.65 10.89
CA TYR A 211 -3.55 12.15 12.12
C TYR A 211 -2.72 12.46 13.37
N GLY A 212 -1.38 12.47 13.22
CA GLY A 212 -0.44 12.84 14.28
C GLY A 212 -0.03 11.69 15.19
N ALA A 213 -0.40 10.45 14.84
CA ALA A 213 0.07 9.22 15.48
C ALA A 213 0.07 8.07 14.47
N GLY A 214 1.11 7.24 14.45
CA GLY A 214 1.21 6.10 13.53
C GLY A 214 0.17 5.03 13.86
N MET A 215 -0.61 4.59 12.86
CA MET A 215 -1.64 3.55 12.99
C MET A 215 -2.52 3.71 14.23
N TRP A 216 -3.28 4.79 14.32
CA TRP A 216 -4.15 5.07 15.48
C TRP A 216 -3.42 5.19 16.83
N GLY A 217 -2.10 5.34 16.81
CA GLY A 217 -1.25 5.41 18.00
C GLY A 217 -0.67 4.08 18.45
N VAL A 218 -0.79 2.99 17.66
CA VAL A 218 -0.04 1.75 17.94
C VAL A 218 1.42 1.85 17.55
N TYR A 219 1.81 2.83 16.71
CA TYR A 219 3.19 3.09 16.33
C TYR A 219 3.59 4.53 16.69
N GLU A 220 4.71 4.69 17.40
CA GLU A 220 5.14 5.99 17.93
C GLU A 220 5.45 7.05 16.84
N PRO A 221 6.21 6.74 15.77
CA PRO A 221 6.39 7.66 14.65
C PRO A 221 5.07 7.96 13.93
N ALA A 222 4.77 9.23 13.67
CA ALA A 222 3.58 9.62 12.90
C ALA A 222 3.92 10.05 11.47
N ALA A 223 5.11 10.64 11.29
CA ALA A 223 5.60 11.10 10.00
C ALA A 223 6.92 10.43 9.63
N ARG A 224 7.20 10.33 8.32
CA ARG A 224 8.46 9.82 7.78
C ARG A 224 9.70 10.47 8.41
N ALA A 225 9.64 11.76 8.74
CA ALA A 225 10.74 12.50 9.35
C ALA A 225 11.06 12.03 10.79
N ASP A 226 10.09 11.43 11.48
CA ASP A 226 10.27 10.94 12.85
C ASP A 226 11.11 9.67 12.87
N LEU A 227 11.01 8.83 11.82
CA LEU A 227 11.66 7.53 11.73
C LEU A 227 13.16 7.61 12.02
N GLU A 228 13.89 8.58 11.47
CA GLU A 228 15.34 8.68 11.67
C GLU A 228 15.75 8.81 13.15
N THR A 229 14.88 9.43 13.96
CA THR A 229 15.19 9.74 15.37
C THR A 229 14.48 8.82 16.37
N VAL A 230 13.26 8.40 16.06
CA VAL A 230 12.41 7.57 16.94
C VAL A 230 12.62 6.07 16.67
N ASP A 231 12.63 5.66 15.40
CA ASP A 231 12.86 4.26 15.00
C ASP A 231 13.97 4.18 13.91
N PRO A 232 15.24 4.38 14.30
CA PRO A 232 16.36 4.39 13.37
C PRO A 232 16.56 3.04 12.65
N ASN A 233 16.03 1.94 13.19
CA ASN A 233 16.06 0.64 12.55
C ASN A 233 15.09 0.61 11.36
N ALA A 234 13.86 1.09 11.54
CA ALA A 234 12.91 1.29 10.43
C ALA A 234 13.48 2.23 9.37
N TRP A 235 14.05 3.37 9.78
CA TRP A 235 14.68 4.34 8.86
C TRP A 235 15.77 3.71 7.98
N ALA A 236 16.60 2.85 8.58
CA ALA A 236 17.65 2.15 7.84
C ALA A 236 17.11 0.98 7.00
N MET A 237 16.02 0.33 7.42
CA MET A 237 15.42 -0.83 6.77
C MET A 237 14.70 -0.48 5.46
N VAL A 238 13.86 0.57 5.46
CA VAL A 238 12.97 0.88 4.33
C VAL A 238 13.71 1.08 3.00
N PRO A 239 14.78 1.91 2.92
CA PRO A 239 15.48 2.16 1.66
C PRO A 239 16.22 0.96 1.08
N GLN A 240 16.32 -0.15 1.82
CA GLN A 240 16.94 -1.37 1.33
C GLN A 240 16.07 -2.11 0.32
N PHE A 241 14.76 -1.84 0.28
CA PHE A 241 13.80 -2.48 -0.64
C PHE A 241 12.82 -1.51 -1.29
N PHE A 242 12.33 -0.51 -0.55
CA PHE A 242 11.27 0.38 -1.01
C PHE A 242 11.83 1.64 -1.68
N ALA A 243 11.14 2.11 -2.72
CA ALA A 243 11.46 3.38 -3.35
C ALA A 243 11.08 4.54 -2.42
N ASP A 244 11.83 5.63 -2.51
CA ASP A 244 11.63 6.79 -1.63
C ASP A 244 10.43 7.66 -2.04
N HIS A 245 9.89 7.47 -3.24
CA HIS A 245 8.74 8.19 -3.79
C HIS A 245 7.86 7.24 -4.61
N LEU A 246 6.58 7.57 -4.71
CA LEU A 246 5.56 6.83 -5.44
C LEU A 246 5.66 7.17 -6.93
N THR A 247 6.06 6.19 -7.74
CA THR A 247 6.50 6.33 -9.14
C THR A 247 5.42 5.96 -10.16
N TRP A 248 4.27 5.42 -9.75
CA TRP A 248 3.18 5.17 -10.70
C TRP A 248 2.44 6.47 -11.06
N LEU A 249 1.74 6.44 -12.19
CA LEU A 249 0.81 7.52 -12.58
C LEU A 249 -0.49 7.37 -11.80
N ALA A 250 -0.73 8.23 -10.82
CA ALA A 250 -2.02 8.31 -10.13
C ALA A 250 -3.07 8.97 -11.05
N TYR A 251 -4.27 8.40 -11.13
CA TYR A 251 -5.38 8.99 -11.90
C TYR A 251 -6.40 9.59 -10.96
N LEU A 252 -6.69 10.87 -11.16
CA LEU A 252 -7.76 11.56 -10.45
C LEU A 252 -9.09 11.25 -11.13
N PRO A 253 -10.17 11.04 -10.37
CA PRO A 253 -11.46 10.70 -10.93
C PRO A 253 -11.99 11.80 -11.85
N ASP A 254 -12.87 11.44 -12.78
CA ASP A 254 -13.48 12.39 -13.72
C ASP A 254 -14.40 13.42 -13.05
N THR A 255 -14.73 13.18 -11.79
CA THR A 255 -15.48 14.08 -10.90
C THR A 255 -14.58 15.09 -10.18
N PHE A 256 -13.25 14.97 -10.23
CA PHE A 256 -12.37 15.89 -9.53
C PHE A 256 -12.49 17.32 -10.08
N GLU A 257 -12.55 18.29 -9.17
CA GLU A 257 -12.58 19.72 -9.46
C GLU A 257 -11.63 20.45 -8.50
N GLY A 258 -11.11 21.61 -8.92
CA GLY A 258 -10.19 22.41 -8.12
C GLY A 258 -8.72 22.06 -8.36
N THR A 259 -7.86 22.25 -7.35
CA THR A 259 -6.41 22.08 -7.49
C THR A 259 -5.93 20.90 -6.68
N PHE A 260 -5.30 19.92 -7.34
CA PHE A 260 -4.57 18.86 -6.67
C PHE A 260 -3.09 19.20 -6.62
N THR A 261 -2.50 19.21 -5.41
CA THR A 261 -1.09 19.54 -5.23
C THR A 261 -0.29 18.32 -4.79
N LEU A 262 0.89 18.18 -5.39
CA LEU A 262 1.99 17.35 -4.90
C LEU A 262 2.94 18.16 -4.01
N ALA A 263 2.94 19.50 -4.09
CA ALA A 263 3.70 20.30 -3.13
C ALA A 263 3.07 20.16 -1.74
N PHE A 264 3.91 19.94 -0.73
CA PHE A 264 3.47 19.86 0.66
C PHE A 264 2.88 21.20 1.13
N ASP A 265 1.70 21.12 1.72
CA ASP A 265 1.01 22.24 2.37
C ASP A 265 0.29 21.70 3.62
N ASP A 266 0.77 22.07 4.80
CA ASP A 266 0.23 21.65 6.10
C ASP A 266 -1.26 22.00 6.28
N ALA A 267 -1.77 22.99 5.53
CA ALA A 267 -3.20 23.33 5.53
C ALA A 267 -4.07 22.35 4.72
N LEU A 268 -3.44 21.51 3.89
CA LEU A 268 -4.08 20.50 3.05
C LEU A 268 -3.63 19.10 3.51
N CYS A 269 -4.47 18.46 4.32
CA CYS A 269 -4.14 17.21 4.99
C CYS A 269 -3.63 16.11 4.04
N TYR A 270 -4.18 16.01 2.83
CA TYR A 270 -3.81 14.96 1.87
C TYR A 270 -2.38 15.13 1.34
N THR A 271 -1.78 16.32 1.50
CA THR A 271 -0.43 16.60 1.01
C THR A 271 0.66 15.98 1.86
N HIS A 272 0.33 15.54 3.08
CA HIS A 272 1.20 14.65 3.85
C HIS A 272 1.54 13.38 3.07
N LYS A 273 0.59 12.86 2.27
CA LYS A 273 0.75 11.70 1.41
C LYS A 273 1.10 12.08 -0.04
N SER A 274 0.38 13.03 -0.64
CA SER A 274 0.56 13.39 -2.05
C SER A 274 1.96 13.91 -2.34
N GLN A 275 2.68 14.48 -1.36
CA GLN A 275 4.06 14.93 -1.53
C GLN A 275 5.04 13.85 -1.97
N TYR A 276 4.72 12.57 -1.74
CA TYR A 276 5.55 11.46 -2.17
C TYR A 276 5.25 10.99 -3.59
N TYR A 277 4.17 11.45 -4.24
CA TYR A 277 3.87 11.10 -5.62
C TYR A 277 4.76 11.89 -6.60
N ARG A 278 5.07 11.25 -7.72
CA ARG A 278 5.74 11.90 -8.85
C ARG A 278 4.79 12.21 -9.99
N HIS A 279 3.77 11.40 -10.22
CA HIS A 279 3.01 11.46 -11.46
C HIS A 279 1.51 11.44 -11.21
N VAL A 280 0.80 12.37 -11.86
CA VAL A 280 -0.65 12.53 -11.71
C VAL A 280 -1.29 12.82 -13.07
N ALA A 281 -2.44 12.22 -13.34
CA ALA A 281 -3.25 12.52 -14.51
C ALA A 281 -4.71 12.77 -14.13
N LEU A 282 -5.29 13.83 -14.71
CA LEU A 282 -6.71 14.14 -14.62
C LEU A 282 -7.50 13.29 -15.62
N LEU A 283 -8.61 12.72 -15.18
CA LEU A 283 -9.61 12.12 -16.07
C LEU A 283 -10.77 13.08 -16.32
N GLY A 284 -11.66 12.72 -17.25
CA GLY A 284 -12.88 13.47 -17.50
C GLY A 284 -12.71 14.77 -18.29
N ALA A 285 -13.56 15.74 -17.99
CA ALA A 285 -13.62 17.03 -18.68
C ALA A 285 -13.88 18.21 -17.73
N ASN A 286 -13.84 17.98 -16.42
CA ASN A 286 -13.99 19.03 -15.41
C ASN A 286 -12.76 19.93 -15.38
N ASP A 287 -12.97 21.21 -15.07
CA ASP A 287 -11.91 22.19 -14.87
C ASP A 287 -11.15 21.83 -13.58
N ALA A 288 -9.86 21.53 -13.72
CA ALA A 288 -9.02 21.10 -12.63
C ALA A 288 -7.54 21.46 -12.89
N ASP A 289 -6.82 21.76 -11.82
CA ASP A 289 -5.45 22.23 -11.84
C ASP A 289 -4.52 21.25 -11.12
N LEU A 290 -3.26 21.24 -11.52
CA LEU A 290 -2.20 20.42 -10.92
C LEU A 290 -1.02 21.28 -10.48
N VAL A 291 -0.51 21.02 -9.27
CA VAL A 291 0.70 21.64 -8.73
C VAL A 291 1.73 20.56 -8.41
N GLY A 292 2.96 20.72 -8.88
CA GLY A 292 4.08 19.80 -8.65
C GLY A 292 4.88 20.06 -7.40
N ASN A 293 5.62 19.04 -6.97
CA ASN A 293 6.65 19.12 -5.93
C ASN A 293 8.03 19.34 -6.56
N ASP A 294 9.07 19.39 -5.74
CA ASP A 294 10.44 19.72 -6.16
C ASP A 294 11.15 18.58 -6.93
N GLY A 295 10.44 17.56 -7.39
CA GLY A 295 11.04 16.47 -8.17
C GLY A 295 10.52 16.35 -9.59
N ALA A 296 10.92 15.26 -10.24
CA ALA A 296 10.58 15.01 -11.64
C ALA A 296 9.10 14.63 -11.79
N ASN A 297 8.23 15.64 -11.94
CA ASN A 297 6.81 15.41 -12.12
C ASN A 297 6.44 15.09 -13.57
N CYS A 298 5.42 14.25 -13.73
CA CYS A 298 4.77 13.98 -15.02
C CYS A 298 3.27 14.19 -14.86
N PHE A 299 2.70 15.07 -15.68
CA PHE A 299 1.30 15.46 -15.57
C PHE A 299 0.51 15.13 -16.82
N GLY A 300 -0.63 14.45 -16.62
CA GLY A 300 -1.66 14.27 -17.63
C GLY A 300 -2.82 15.25 -17.40
N VAL A 301 -3.14 16.06 -18.40
CA VAL A 301 -4.31 16.96 -18.37
C VAL A 301 -5.53 16.30 -19.00
N ASN A 302 -6.73 16.80 -18.70
CA ASN A 302 -7.99 16.27 -19.22
C ASN A 302 -8.58 17.20 -20.30
N ALA A 303 -9.87 17.05 -20.62
CA ALA A 303 -10.54 17.86 -21.65
C ALA A 303 -11.06 19.23 -21.15
N GLY A 304 -10.92 19.53 -19.85
CA GLY A 304 -11.34 20.80 -19.24
C GLY A 304 -10.31 21.92 -19.42
N ALA A 305 -10.55 23.05 -18.75
CA ALA A 305 -9.54 24.08 -18.58
C ALA A 305 -8.60 23.68 -17.44
N ASN A 306 -7.32 23.44 -17.77
CA ASN A 306 -6.32 23.03 -16.81
C ASN A 306 -5.16 24.03 -16.72
N THR A 307 -4.76 24.34 -15.49
CA THR A 307 -3.49 25.00 -15.17
C THR A 307 -2.55 23.98 -14.55
N VAL A 308 -1.32 23.92 -15.06
CA VAL A 308 -0.26 23.06 -14.52
C VAL A 308 0.88 23.95 -14.03
N THR A 309 1.19 23.87 -12.74
CA THR A 309 2.30 24.57 -12.11
C THR A 309 3.36 23.55 -11.69
N GLY A 310 4.59 23.67 -12.20
CA GLY A 310 5.71 22.82 -11.75
C GLY A 310 6.24 23.25 -10.38
N GLY A 311 6.88 22.33 -9.66
CA GLY A 311 7.51 22.60 -8.36
C GLY A 311 9.02 22.88 -8.42
N GLY A 312 9.70 22.49 -9.51
CA GLY A 312 11.14 22.72 -9.71
C GLY A 312 11.66 22.20 -11.04
#